data_AF-A0A9E3C2P3-F1
#
_entry.id   AF-A0A9E3C2P3-F1
#
_cell.length_a   1.000
_cell.length_b   1.000
_cell.length_c   1.000
_cell.angle_alpha   90.00
_cell.angle_beta   90.00
_cell.angle_gamma   90.00
#
_symmetry.space_group_name_H-M   'P 1'
#
loop_
_entity.id
_entity.type
_entity.pdbx_description
1 polymer ?
#
loop_
_entity_poly.entity_id
_entity_poly.type
_entity_poly.pdbx_seq_one_letter_code
_entity_poly.pdbx_strand_id
1 'polypeptide(L)'
;MSQALDAILGEPDPALAFLRLEEHYRLSGPNERAAIRAGWDFGRRWSIPGLDYSDYDRIIFAPLTGEDAHGLDAEARIEARLTYHAIENARSDFRDTGMDICLCYHAALRAGLDVVRLFQEAAAVSEDSMAAQLRGIFRWKPEVKSLWAMGFREVLIENGIVFEWIGNRDDYYDLKPGHLDHWGREVRD
;
A
#
# COMPACT_ATOMS: atom_id res chain seq x y z
N MET A 1 -11.74 -25.59 -4.40
CA MET A 1 -10.84 -24.62 -3.75
C MET A 1 -9.68 -25.41 -3.15
N SER A 2 -8.45 -24.88 -3.12
CA SER A 2 -7.34 -25.63 -2.52
C SER A 2 -7.52 -25.68 -1.00
N GLN A 3 -7.08 -26.79 -0.37
CA GLN A 3 -7.17 -26.96 1.08
C GLN A 3 -6.42 -25.85 1.85
N ALA A 4 -5.40 -25.26 1.23
CA ALA A 4 -4.66 -24.12 1.76
C ALA A 4 -5.51 -22.84 1.80
N LEU A 5 -6.23 -22.52 0.72
CA LEU A 5 -7.09 -21.34 0.68
C LEU A 5 -8.26 -21.45 1.68
N ASP A 6 -8.84 -22.63 1.86
CA ASP A 6 -9.87 -22.87 2.87
C ASP A 6 -9.34 -22.62 4.29
N ALA A 7 -8.11 -23.07 4.59
CA ALA A 7 -7.47 -22.83 5.88
C ALA A 7 -7.15 -21.33 6.11
N ILE A 8 -6.72 -20.62 5.08
CA ILE A 8 -6.47 -19.18 5.11
C ILE A 8 -7.76 -18.41 5.38
N LEU A 9 -8.85 -18.75 4.69
CA LEU A 9 -10.15 -18.10 4.89
C LEU A 9 -10.76 -18.43 6.25
N GLY A 10 -10.41 -19.57 6.85
CA GLY A 10 -10.81 -19.95 8.20
C GLY A 10 -10.00 -19.30 9.33
N GLU A 11 -8.89 -18.61 9.04
CA GLU A 11 -8.06 -17.95 10.06
C GLU A 11 -8.84 -16.80 10.71
N PRO A 12 -9.05 -16.80 12.05
CA PRO A 12 -9.81 -15.74 12.73
C PRO A 12 -9.12 -14.38 12.73
N ASP A 13 -7.80 -14.31 12.81
CA ASP A 13 -7.06 -13.04 12.75
C ASP A 13 -7.00 -12.54 11.30
N PRO A 14 -7.68 -11.43 10.94
CA PRO A 14 -7.70 -10.94 9.57
C PRO A 14 -6.33 -10.48 9.04
N ALA A 15 -5.41 -10.06 9.91
CA ALA A 15 -4.06 -9.68 9.51
C ALA A 15 -3.22 -10.92 9.18
N LEU A 16 -3.24 -11.91 10.07
CA LEU A 16 -2.56 -13.19 9.85
C LEU A 16 -3.13 -13.94 8.63
N ALA A 17 -4.45 -13.91 8.45
CA ALA A 17 -5.11 -14.47 7.29
C ALA A 17 -4.58 -13.81 5.99
N PHE A 18 -4.48 -12.48 5.96
CA PHE A 18 -3.96 -11.77 4.81
C PHE A 18 -2.48 -12.10 4.53
N LEU A 19 -1.64 -12.15 5.55
CA LEU A 19 -0.23 -12.50 5.39
C LEU A 19 -0.02 -13.90 4.81
N ARG A 20 -0.78 -14.89 5.29
CA ARG A 20 -0.72 -16.24 4.70
C ARG A 20 -1.21 -16.27 3.26
N LEU A 21 -2.16 -15.41 2.93
CA LEU A 21 -2.73 -15.30 1.59
C LEU A 21 -1.76 -14.63 0.61
N GLU A 22 -1.07 -13.58 1.06
CA GLU A 22 0.01 -12.91 0.35
C GLU A 22 1.13 -13.91 0.00
N GLU A 23 1.63 -14.64 1.00
CA GLU A 23 2.68 -15.64 0.82
C GLU A 23 2.24 -16.74 -0.15
N HIS A 24 1.04 -17.31 0.08
CA HIS A 24 0.48 -18.34 -0.79
C HIS A 24 0.37 -17.84 -2.23
N TYR A 25 -0.17 -16.64 -2.43
CA TYR A 25 -0.36 -16.05 -3.76
C TYR A 25 0.97 -15.83 -4.51
N ARG A 26 2.02 -15.35 -3.82
CA ARG A 26 3.35 -15.14 -4.44
C ARG A 26 3.99 -16.46 -4.87
N LEU A 27 3.82 -17.52 -4.08
CA LEU A 27 4.37 -18.85 -4.38
C LEU A 27 3.54 -19.63 -5.41
N SER A 28 2.25 -19.30 -5.56
CA SER A 28 1.34 -19.96 -6.48
C SER A 28 1.69 -19.76 -7.97
N GLY A 29 1.37 -20.73 -8.81
CA GLY A 29 1.45 -20.59 -10.28
C GLY A 29 0.30 -19.74 -10.86
N PRO A 30 0.34 -19.39 -12.17
CA PRO A 30 -0.67 -18.53 -12.80
C PRO A 30 -2.12 -19.01 -12.64
N ASN A 31 -2.36 -20.32 -12.77
CA ASN A 31 -3.71 -20.90 -12.65
C ASN A 31 -4.26 -20.81 -11.23
N GLU A 32 -3.41 -21.03 -10.22
CA GLU A 32 -3.83 -20.95 -8.82
C GLU A 32 -4.03 -19.49 -8.40
N ARG A 33 -3.16 -18.56 -8.84
CA ARG A 33 -3.39 -17.13 -8.66
C ARG A 33 -4.71 -16.66 -9.28
N ALA A 34 -5.05 -17.15 -10.48
CA ALA A 34 -6.35 -16.86 -11.10
C ALA A 34 -7.52 -17.41 -10.28
N ALA A 35 -7.39 -18.62 -9.73
CA ALA A 35 -8.39 -19.21 -8.84
C ALA A 35 -8.54 -18.41 -7.52
N ILE A 36 -7.42 -17.98 -6.92
CA ILE A 36 -7.42 -17.10 -5.73
C ILE A 36 -8.19 -15.82 -6.06
N ARG A 37 -7.84 -15.11 -7.15
CA ARG A 37 -8.55 -13.88 -7.53
C ARG A 37 -10.04 -14.10 -7.83
N ALA A 38 -10.43 -15.27 -8.33
CA ALA A 38 -11.83 -15.59 -8.58
C ALA A 38 -12.61 -15.97 -7.31
N GLY A 39 -11.94 -16.59 -6.33
CA GLY A 39 -12.55 -17.13 -5.11
C GLY A 39 -12.30 -16.30 -3.85
N TRP A 40 -11.52 -15.23 -3.91
CA TRP A 40 -11.24 -14.34 -2.79
C TRP A 40 -12.51 -13.66 -2.30
N ASP A 41 -12.77 -13.74 -0.99
CA ASP A 41 -13.88 -13.04 -0.37
C ASP A 41 -13.54 -11.56 -0.13
N PHE A 42 -13.86 -10.72 -1.11
CA PHE A 42 -13.70 -9.27 -1.00
C PHE A 42 -14.70 -8.63 -0.03
N GLY A 43 -15.72 -9.38 0.43
CA GLY A 43 -16.69 -8.92 1.44
C GLY A 43 -16.17 -9.02 2.87
N ARG A 44 -15.08 -9.77 3.11
CA ARG A 44 -14.40 -9.83 4.42
C ARG A 44 -13.64 -8.53 4.68
N ARG A 45 -13.70 -8.03 5.92
CA ARG A 45 -12.85 -6.93 6.39
C ARG A 45 -11.43 -7.46 6.61
N TRP A 46 -10.60 -7.36 5.58
CA TRP A 46 -9.18 -7.68 5.65
C TRP A 46 -8.42 -6.59 6.42
N SER A 47 -7.46 -7.01 7.24
CA SER A 47 -6.50 -6.11 7.87
C SER A 47 -5.20 -6.23 7.09
N ILE A 48 -4.87 -5.22 6.30
CA ILE A 48 -3.65 -5.23 5.49
C ILE A 48 -2.59 -4.48 6.28
N PRO A 49 -1.46 -5.11 6.63
CA PRO A 49 -0.40 -4.44 7.39
C PRO A 49 0.04 -3.14 6.73
N GLY A 50 0.26 -2.11 7.55
CA GLY A 50 0.52 -0.74 7.06
C GLY A 50 -0.72 -0.01 6.56
N LEU A 51 -1.93 -0.53 6.81
CA LEU A 51 -3.16 0.18 6.49
C LEU A 51 -4.20 0.12 7.59
N ASP A 52 -4.36 1.25 8.27
CA ASP A 52 -5.41 1.43 9.26
C ASP A 52 -6.54 2.29 8.68
N TYR A 53 -7.58 1.64 8.14
CA TYR A 53 -8.80 2.34 7.69
C TYR A 53 -9.67 2.84 8.86
N SER A 54 -9.30 2.60 10.13
CA SER A 54 -10.10 3.12 11.25
C SER A 54 -9.99 4.64 11.38
N ASP A 55 -8.94 5.23 10.81
CA ASP A 55 -8.75 6.67 10.67
C ASP A 55 -8.69 7.01 9.17
N TYR A 56 -9.85 7.26 8.56
CA TYR A 56 -9.98 7.54 7.12
C TYR A 56 -9.11 8.73 6.64
N ASP A 57 -8.62 9.54 7.58
CA ASP A 57 -7.78 10.70 7.30
C ASP A 57 -6.28 10.35 7.34
N ARG A 58 -5.87 9.13 7.71
CA ARG A 58 -4.47 8.75 7.89
C ARG A 58 -4.15 7.38 7.31
N ILE A 59 -3.32 7.36 6.28
CA ILE A 59 -2.69 6.14 5.77
C ILE A 59 -1.31 6.03 6.41
N ILE A 60 -1.23 5.15 7.41
CA ILE A 60 -0.05 4.97 8.26
C ILE A 60 0.93 3.98 7.62
N PHE A 61 1.98 4.49 6.96
CA PHE A 61 3.17 3.70 6.62
C PHE A 61 4.20 3.78 7.75
N ALA A 62 3.82 3.32 8.94
CA ALA A 62 4.68 3.30 10.11
C ALA A 62 4.81 1.88 10.70
N PRO A 63 5.95 1.58 11.34
CA PRO A 63 7.19 2.38 11.35
C PRO A 63 7.96 2.31 10.01
N LEU A 64 8.90 3.21 9.74
CA LEU A 64 9.87 3.03 8.65
C LEU A 64 11.10 2.22 9.10
N THR A 65 11.30 2.12 10.41
CA THR A 65 12.40 1.39 11.05
C THR A 65 11.87 0.40 12.07
N GLY A 66 12.40 -0.82 12.06
CA GLY A 66 11.95 -1.87 12.96
C GLY A 66 10.66 -2.54 12.50
N GLU A 67 10.17 -3.44 13.35
CA GLU A 67 9.02 -4.29 13.06
C GLU A 67 7.72 -3.68 13.61
N ASP A 68 6.58 -3.95 12.95
CA ASP A 68 5.25 -3.64 13.53
C ASP A 68 4.79 -4.72 14.53
N ALA A 69 3.54 -4.61 14.99
CA ALA A 69 2.90 -5.57 15.88
C ALA A 69 2.84 -7.01 15.31
N HIS A 70 3.05 -7.18 14.01
CA HIS A 70 3.06 -8.48 13.33
C HIS A 70 4.48 -8.96 12.97
N GLY A 71 5.53 -8.24 13.40
CA GLY A 71 6.91 -8.61 13.10
C GLY A 71 7.36 -8.22 11.68
N LEU A 72 6.62 -7.37 10.97
CA LEU A 72 6.95 -7.00 9.60
C LEU A 72 7.80 -5.72 9.58
N ASP A 73 8.83 -5.69 8.74
CA ASP A 73 9.55 -4.46 8.44
C ASP A 73 8.82 -3.61 7.36
N ALA A 74 9.41 -2.47 7.00
CA ALA A 74 8.83 -1.56 6.01
C ALA A 74 8.69 -2.21 4.63
N GLU A 75 9.65 -3.04 4.24
CA GLU A 75 9.65 -3.71 2.95
C GLU A 75 8.52 -4.72 2.86
N ALA A 76 8.41 -5.61 3.86
CA ALA A 76 7.37 -6.63 3.93
C ALA A 76 5.96 -6.01 3.94
N ARG A 77 5.75 -4.88 4.65
CA ARG A 77 4.47 -4.14 4.60
C ARG A 77 4.14 -3.63 3.20
N ILE A 78 5.12 -3.03 2.52
CA ILE A 78 4.94 -2.49 1.17
C ILE A 78 4.68 -3.63 0.18
N GLU A 79 5.44 -4.72 0.26
CA GLU A 79 5.22 -5.91 -0.57
C GLU A 79 3.82 -6.49 -0.37
N ALA A 80 3.38 -6.62 0.89
CA ALA A 80 2.06 -7.11 1.22
C ALA A 80 0.96 -6.21 0.63
N ARG A 81 1.15 -4.88 0.68
CA ARG A 81 0.22 -3.92 0.09
C ARG A 81 0.19 -3.95 -1.43
N LEU A 82 1.34 -4.07 -2.09
CA LEU A 82 1.39 -4.21 -3.55
C LEU A 82 0.77 -5.54 -4.00
N THR A 83 0.96 -6.61 -3.22
CA THR A 83 0.37 -7.92 -3.47
C THR A 83 -1.16 -7.89 -3.30
N TYR A 84 -1.69 -7.14 -2.33
CA TYR A 84 -3.14 -6.88 -2.24
C TYR A 84 -3.69 -6.34 -3.57
N HIS A 85 -3.06 -5.32 -4.15
CA HIS A 85 -3.47 -4.76 -5.44
C HIS A 85 -3.32 -5.76 -6.59
N ALA A 86 -2.27 -6.58 -6.57
CA ALA A 86 -2.08 -7.65 -7.56
C ALA A 86 -3.26 -8.65 -7.57
N ILE A 87 -3.84 -8.90 -6.40
CA ILE A 87 -4.97 -9.81 -6.22
C ILE A 87 -6.30 -9.10 -6.52
N GLU A 88 -6.51 -7.91 -5.94
CA GLU A 88 -7.74 -7.15 -6.05
C GLU A 88 -7.96 -6.62 -7.47
N ASN A 89 -6.88 -6.31 -8.20
CA ASN A 89 -6.87 -5.89 -9.61
C ASN A 89 -7.83 -4.73 -9.94
N ALA A 90 -7.89 -3.70 -9.08
CA ALA A 90 -8.69 -2.49 -9.25
C ALA A 90 -10.20 -2.76 -9.43
N ARG A 91 -10.74 -3.78 -8.77
CA ARG A 91 -12.18 -4.15 -8.86
C ARG A 91 -13.09 -3.17 -8.13
N SER A 92 -12.59 -2.50 -7.11
CA SER A 92 -13.30 -1.53 -6.27
C SER A 92 -13.35 -0.14 -6.90
N ASP A 93 -12.24 0.59 -6.95
CA ASP A 93 -12.09 1.87 -7.66
C ASP A 93 -10.64 2.04 -8.16
N PHE A 94 -10.46 2.18 -9.47
CA PHE A 94 -9.14 2.34 -10.09
C PHE A 94 -8.39 3.59 -9.62
N ARG A 95 -9.09 4.65 -9.20
CA ARG A 95 -8.49 5.88 -8.68
C ARG A 95 -7.91 5.64 -7.30
N ASP A 96 -8.66 4.97 -6.43
CA ASP A 96 -8.21 4.63 -5.08
C ASP A 96 -7.00 3.70 -5.15
N THR A 97 -7.04 2.71 -6.04
CA THR A 97 -5.87 1.88 -6.36
C THR A 97 -4.67 2.73 -6.79
N GLY A 98 -4.85 3.68 -7.72
CA GLY A 98 -3.78 4.53 -8.22
C GLY A 98 -3.17 5.43 -7.13
N MET A 99 -4.01 6.00 -6.27
CA MET A 99 -3.57 6.79 -5.11
C MET A 99 -2.71 5.93 -4.18
N ASP A 100 -3.18 4.74 -3.83
CA ASP A 100 -2.51 3.88 -2.87
C ASP A 100 -1.20 3.28 -3.41
N ILE A 101 -1.15 2.92 -4.70
CA ILE A 101 0.10 2.59 -5.40
C ILE A 101 1.10 3.75 -5.30
N CYS A 102 0.62 5.00 -5.41
CA CYS A 102 1.47 6.18 -5.25
C CYS A 102 1.98 6.34 -3.81
N LEU A 103 1.17 6.01 -2.80
CA LEU A 103 1.60 6.02 -1.41
C LEU A 103 2.67 4.95 -1.15
N CYS A 104 2.49 3.72 -1.64
CA CYS A 104 3.52 2.67 -1.59
C CYS A 104 4.84 3.12 -2.23
N TYR A 105 4.77 3.86 -3.35
CA TYR A 105 5.94 4.40 -4.03
C TYR A 105 6.72 5.38 -3.15
N HIS A 106 6.03 6.33 -2.53
CA HIS A 106 6.67 7.30 -1.62
C HIS A 106 7.17 6.64 -0.34
N ALA A 107 6.42 5.70 0.24
CA ALA A 107 6.86 4.94 1.40
C ALA A 107 8.16 4.18 1.11
N ALA A 108 8.25 3.50 -0.04
CA ALA A 108 9.43 2.77 -0.45
C ALA A 108 10.64 3.69 -0.65
N LEU A 109 10.44 4.87 -1.26
CA LEU A 109 11.50 5.89 -1.40
C LEU A 109 12.00 6.37 -0.04
N ARG A 110 11.10 6.64 0.91
CA ARG A 110 11.44 7.14 2.24
C ARG A 110 12.14 6.08 3.10
N ALA A 111 11.76 4.82 2.96
CA ALA A 111 12.44 3.69 3.58
C ALA A 111 13.82 3.39 2.94
N GLY A 112 14.19 4.05 1.84
CA GLY A 112 15.44 3.79 1.12
C GLY A 112 15.48 2.43 0.42
N LEU A 113 14.30 1.89 0.06
CA LEU A 113 14.16 0.58 -0.58
C LEU A 113 14.37 0.68 -2.10
N ASP A 114 14.65 -0.46 -2.73
CA ASP A 114 14.65 -0.58 -4.19
C ASP A 114 13.19 -0.61 -4.71
N VAL A 115 12.64 0.58 -4.91
CA VAL A 115 11.27 0.78 -5.39
C VAL A 115 11.03 0.10 -6.75
N VAL A 116 12.04 0.09 -7.63
CA VAL A 116 11.89 -0.51 -8.97
C VAL A 116 11.72 -2.01 -8.83
N ARG A 117 12.55 -2.66 -8.01
CA ARG A 117 12.45 -4.10 -7.75
C ARG A 117 11.09 -4.46 -7.17
N LEU A 118 10.67 -3.81 -6.08
CA LEU A 118 9.40 -4.12 -5.39
C LEU A 118 8.20 -4.07 -6.33
N PHE A 119 8.09 -3.01 -7.14
CA PHE A 119 6.98 -2.84 -8.07
C PHE A 119 7.07 -3.82 -9.25
N GLN A 120 8.26 -4.18 -9.70
CA GLN A 120 8.44 -5.18 -10.76
C GLN A 120 8.04 -6.58 -10.29
N GLU A 121 8.40 -6.96 -9.07
CA GLU A 121 8.02 -8.24 -8.47
C GLU A 121 6.49 -8.34 -8.30
N ALA A 122 5.86 -7.30 -7.75
CA ALA A 122 4.40 -7.24 -7.66
C ALA A 122 3.73 -7.29 -9.05
N ALA A 123 4.28 -6.59 -10.03
CA ALA A 123 3.78 -6.62 -11.40
C ALA A 123 3.96 -7.99 -12.09
N ALA A 124 4.92 -8.81 -11.67
CA ALA A 124 5.17 -10.14 -12.24
C ALA A 124 4.11 -11.18 -11.81
N VAL A 125 3.46 -10.96 -10.66
CA VAL A 125 2.38 -11.83 -10.15
C VAL A 125 0.98 -11.27 -10.40
N SER A 126 0.88 -10.04 -10.93
CA SER A 126 -0.37 -9.33 -11.25
C SER A 126 -1.00 -9.76 -12.58
N GLU A 127 -2.27 -9.42 -12.79
CA GLU A 127 -2.89 -9.42 -14.13
C GLU A 127 -2.38 -8.24 -14.97
N ASP A 128 -2.55 -8.32 -16.30
CA ASP A 128 -1.97 -7.36 -17.26
C ASP A 128 -2.35 -5.90 -16.94
N SER A 129 -3.58 -5.64 -16.52
CA SER A 129 -4.06 -4.31 -16.13
C SER A 129 -3.31 -3.74 -14.94
N MET A 130 -3.24 -4.48 -13.83
CA MET A 130 -2.51 -4.06 -12.63
C MET A 130 -1.00 -4.02 -12.88
N ALA A 131 -0.45 -5.00 -13.60
CA ALA A 131 0.95 -5.01 -13.97
C ALA A 131 1.34 -3.76 -14.79
N ALA A 132 0.46 -3.30 -15.68
CA ALA A 132 0.66 -2.07 -16.43
C ALA A 132 0.63 -0.82 -15.52
N GLN A 133 -0.23 -0.77 -14.51
CA GLN A 133 -0.26 0.34 -13.54
C GLN A 133 1.00 0.37 -12.68
N LEU A 134 1.38 -0.76 -12.09
CA LEU A 134 2.57 -0.91 -11.25
C LEU A 134 3.86 -0.56 -12.00
N ARG A 135 4.00 -0.98 -13.27
CA ARG A 135 5.14 -0.57 -14.12
C ARG A 135 5.00 0.87 -14.61
N GLY A 136 3.78 1.36 -14.74
CA GLY A 136 3.45 2.66 -15.30
C GLY A 136 3.84 3.84 -14.42
N ILE A 137 3.82 3.68 -13.09
CA ILE A 137 4.10 4.76 -12.13
C ILE A 137 5.48 5.42 -12.34
N PHE A 138 6.47 4.67 -12.84
CA PHE A 138 7.80 5.19 -13.14
C PHE A 138 7.81 6.15 -14.34
N ARG A 139 6.78 6.09 -15.19
CA ARG A 139 6.60 6.96 -16.36
C ARG A 139 5.67 8.14 -16.07
N TRP A 140 4.99 8.14 -14.92
CA TRP A 140 4.14 9.26 -14.53
C TRP A 140 4.99 10.50 -14.31
N LYS A 141 4.47 11.65 -14.72
CA LYS A 141 5.15 12.92 -14.47
C LYS A 141 5.26 13.14 -12.95
N PRO A 142 6.36 13.73 -12.46
CA PRO A 142 6.56 13.95 -11.02
C PRO A 142 5.38 14.64 -10.33
N GLU A 143 4.78 15.64 -10.98
CA GLU A 143 3.63 16.36 -10.45
C GLU A 143 2.39 15.48 -10.30
N VAL A 144 2.18 14.51 -11.20
CA VAL A 144 1.04 13.58 -11.16
C VAL A 144 1.20 12.60 -10.01
N LYS A 145 2.39 12.07 -9.77
CA LYS A 145 2.65 11.11 -8.69
C LYS A 145 3.13 11.78 -7.40
N SER A 146 2.91 13.07 -7.21
CA SER A 146 3.24 13.73 -5.94
C SER A 146 2.19 13.36 -4.88
N LEU A 147 2.59 13.24 -3.61
CA LEU A 147 1.64 13.08 -2.49
C LEU A 147 0.58 14.19 -2.55
N TRP A 148 1.03 15.41 -2.85
CA TRP A 148 0.18 16.58 -3.05
C TRP A 148 -0.94 16.35 -4.07
N ALA A 149 -0.62 15.83 -5.27
CA ALA A 149 -1.62 15.57 -6.30
C ALA A 149 -2.58 14.45 -5.93
N MET A 150 -2.19 13.57 -5.00
CA MET A 150 -3.03 12.51 -4.44
C MET A 150 -3.84 12.97 -3.24
N GLY A 151 -3.71 14.24 -2.82
CA GLY A 151 -4.43 14.78 -1.66
C GLY A 151 -3.81 14.39 -0.32
N PHE A 152 -2.54 13.98 -0.29
CA PHE A 152 -1.84 13.58 0.94
C PHE A 152 -0.66 14.49 1.24
N ARG A 153 -0.35 14.62 2.54
CA ARG A 153 0.92 15.16 3.04
C ARG A 153 1.66 14.10 3.82
N GLU A 154 2.96 14.24 3.88
CA GLU A 154 3.81 13.45 4.76
C GLU A 154 3.94 14.14 6.12
N VAL A 155 3.73 13.37 7.18
CA VAL A 155 3.92 13.78 8.58
C VAL A 155 5.00 12.90 9.19
N LEU A 156 6.06 13.52 9.70
CA LEU A 156 7.10 12.81 10.43
C LEU A 156 6.59 12.43 11.82
N ILE A 157 6.81 11.19 12.22
CA ILE A 157 6.56 10.70 13.58
C ILE A 157 7.83 10.07 14.14
N GLU A 158 7.85 9.81 15.45
CA GLU A 158 9.04 9.34 16.18
C GLU A 158 9.75 8.15 15.50
N ASN A 159 9.00 7.23 14.88
CA ASN A 159 9.53 5.99 14.28
C ASN A 159 9.25 5.84 12.78
N GLY A 160 8.93 6.92 12.06
CA GLY A 160 8.67 6.83 10.63
C GLY A 160 7.84 7.98 10.06
N ILE A 161 6.98 7.65 9.10
CA ILE A 161 6.11 8.60 8.42
C ILE A 161 4.66 8.15 8.44
N VAL A 162 3.77 9.12 8.36
CA VAL A 162 2.34 8.91 8.10
C VAL A 162 1.97 9.76 6.89
N PHE A 163 1.14 9.21 6.00
CA PHE A 163 0.51 10.01 4.97
C PHE A 163 -0.88 10.43 5.45
N GLU A 164 -1.05 11.72 5.70
CA GLU A 164 -2.30 12.30 6.16
C GLU A 164 -3.06 12.88 4.97
N TRP A 165 -4.33 12.52 4.83
CA TRP A 165 -5.24 13.08 3.84
C TRP A 165 -5.47 14.56 4.16
N ILE A 166 -5.25 15.44 3.18
CA ILE A 166 -5.35 16.90 3.34
C ILE A 166 -6.79 17.38 3.06
N GLY A 167 -7.77 16.49 2.92
CA GLY A 167 -9.17 16.92 2.82
C GLY A 167 -9.42 17.83 1.61
N ASN A 168 -9.89 19.05 1.89
CA ASN A 168 -10.22 20.08 0.89
C ASN A 168 -9.06 21.08 0.70
N ARG A 169 -9.10 21.78 -0.44
CA ARG A 169 -8.11 22.79 -0.86
C ARG A 169 -7.89 23.96 0.11
N ASP A 170 -8.71 24.11 1.15
CA ASP A 170 -8.59 25.18 2.16
C ASP A 170 -7.70 24.77 3.34
N ASP A 171 -7.61 23.47 3.66
CA ASP A 171 -6.64 22.92 4.63
C ASP A 171 -5.18 22.98 4.11
N TYR A 172 -5.04 23.39 2.83
CA TYR A 172 -3.80 23.64 2.10
C TYR A 172 -2.88 24.65 2.78
N TYR A 173 -3.43 25.71 3.37
CA TYR A 173 -2.64 26.85 3.86
C TYR A 173 -2.37 26.81 5.36
N ASP A 174 -2.96 25.85 6.08
CA ASP A 174 -2.79 25.71 7.53
C ASP A 174 -1.70 24.66 7.86
N LEU A 175 -0.49 24.88 7.30
CA LEU A 175 0.67 24.05 7.63
C LEU A 175 1.17 24.40 9.04
N LYS A 176 1.18 23.40 9.93
CA LYS A 176 1.64 23.52 11.31
C LYS A 176 3.11 23.10 11.43
N PRO A 177 3.83 23.53 12.47
CA PRO A 177 5.16 23.04 12.78
C PRO A 177 5.21 21.51 12.79
N GLY A 178 6.25 20.93 12.16
CA GLY A 178 6.41 19.48 11.99
C GLY A 178 5.76 18.90 10.73
N HIS A 179 4.97 19.67 9.98
CA HIS A 179 4.51 19.26 8.64
C HIS A 179 5.62 19.45 7.60
N LEU A 180 5.59 18.69 6.50
CA LEU A 180 6.40 18.97 5.32
C LEU A 180 5.61 19.81 4.30
N ASP A 181 6.24 20.85 3.73
CA ASP A 181 5.67 21.65 2.63
C ASP A 181 5.62 20.85 1.32
N HIS A 182 5.06 21.44 0.26
CA HIS A 182 5.00 20.80 -1.07
C HIS A 182 6.37 20.56 -1.74
N TRP A 183 7.46 21.05 -1.13
CA TRP A 183 8.84 20.76 -1.53
C TRP A 183 9.51 19.73 -0.59
N GLY A 184 8.78 19.16 0.35
CA GLY A 184 9.30 18.19 1.32
C GLY A 184 10.17 18.81 2.43
N ARG A 185 10.03 20.12 2.69
CA ARG A 185 10.77 20.83 3.74
C ARG A 185 9.94 20.92 5.00
N GLU A 186 10.56 20.66 6.14
CA GLU A 186 9.93 20.83 7.45
C GLU A 186 9.53 22.28 7.69
N VAL A 187 8.26 22.49 8.02
CA VAL A 187 7.73 23.78 8.47
C VAL A 187 8.18 24.00 9.90
N ARG A 188 8.87 25.12 10.12
CA ARG A 188 9.40 25.56 11.42
C ARG A 188 8.71 26.84 11.84
N ASP A 189 8.57 27.03 13.17
CA ASP A 189 8.05 28.26 13.79
C ASP A 189 8.82 29.52 13.37
#